data_AF-A0A947U7G4-F1
#
_entry.id   AF-A0A947U7G4-F1
#
_cell.length_a   1.000
_cell.length_b   1.000
_cell.length_c   1.000
_cell.angle_alpha   90.00
_cell.angle_beta   90.00
_cell.angle_gamma   90.00
#
_symmetry.space_group_name_H-M   'P 1'
#
loop_
_entity.id
_entity.type
_entity.pdbx_description
1 polymer ?
#
loop_
_entity_poly.entity_id
_entity_poly.type
_entity_poly.pdbx_seq_one_letter_code
_entity_poly.pdbx_strand_id
1 'polypeptide(L)'
;GLRELDHLTHNVKRGQMDVWSGFYERIANFREIRYFDIEGKLTGLLSRAMTAPCGKIRIPINESSDDKSQIEEFIREYQGEGIQHIALSTEDIYATVRQLRANGVDFMQTPGTYYDKVDTRVAGHGEPTDVLRELNILIDGAPGDDGILLQIFTNTVIGPIFFEIIQRKGNQGFGEGNFKALFESIEEDQIKRGVISAD
;
A
#
# COMPACT_ATOMS: atom_id res chain seq x y z
N GLY A 1 -12.89 -14.31 -3.23
CA GLY A 1 -11.94 -14.59 -4.33
C GLY A 1 -11.66 -13.30 -5.07
N LEU A 2 -10.53 -13.22 -5.77
CA LEU A 2 -10.08 -12.00 -6.47
C LEU A 2 -11.02 -11.63 -7.62
N ARG A 3 -11.29 -10.34 -7.81
CA ARG A 3 -12.29 -9.82 -8.76
C ARG A 3 -11.65 -8.98 -9.86
N GLU A 4 -11.07 -7.85 -9.50
CA GLU A 4 -10.61 -6.82 -10.43
C GLU A 4 -9.27 -6.22 -9.99
N LEU A 5 -8.60 -5.52 -10.89
CA LEU A 5 -7.48 -4.64 -10.54
C LEU A 5 -8.05 -3.36 -9.91
N ASP A 6 -7.74 -3.10 -8.65
CA ASP A 6 -8.20 -1.92 -7.92
C ASP A 6 -7.33 -0.70 -8.22
N HIS A 7 -6.01 -0.88 -8.12
CA HIS A 7 -5.00 0.10 -8.45
C HIS A 7 -3.64 -0.57 -8.68
N LEU A 8 -2.67 0.22 -9.15
CA LEU A 8 -1.27 -0.17 -9.25
C LEU A 8 -0.40 1.05 -9.00
N THR A 9 0.82 0.87 -8.51
CA THR A 9 1.73 1.98 -8.23
C THR A 9 2.79 2.16 -9.30
N HIS A 10 3.45 3.31 -9.31
CA HIS A 10 4.72 3.52 -9.99
C HIS A 10 5.75 4.04 -9.00
N ASN A 11 6.86 3.33 -8.85
CA ASN A 11 8.05 3.87 -8.23
C ASN A 11 8.89 4.53 -9.31
N VAL A 12 9.18 5.81 -9.14
CA VAL A 12 9.90 6.64 -10.10
C VAL A 12 11.16 7.22 -9.46
N LYS A 13 12.14 7.60 -10.28
CA LYS A 13 13.37 8.21 -9.78
C LYS A 13 13.07 9.56 -9.16
N ARG A 14 13.86 9.98 -8.17
CA ARG A 14 13.71 11.30 -7.54
C ARG A 14 13.66 12.42 -8.60
N GLY A 15 12.64 13.27 -8.49
CA GLY A 15 12.38 14.38 -9.40
C GLY A 15 11.56 14.00 -10.65
N GLN A 16 11.13 12.74 -10.79
CA GLN A 16 10.32 12.27 -11.92
C GLN A 16 8.83 12.20 -11.60
N MET A 17 8.41 12.43 -10.36
CA MET A 17 6.99 12.41 -9.99
C MET A 17 6.17 13.43 -10.80
N ASP A 18 6.68 14.65 -11.01
CA ASP A 18 6.03 15.68 -11.86
C ASP A 18 5.93 15.24 -13.34
N VAL A 19 6.95 14.55 -13.84
CA VAL A 19 6.99 14.08 -15.23
C VAL A 19 5.90 13.05 -15.46
N TRP A 20 5.76 12.07 -14.56
CA TRP A 20 4.78 11.01 -14.68
C TRP A 20 3.36 11.44 -14.32
N SER A 21 3.16 12.26 -13.28
CA SER A 21 1.83 12.80 -12.98
C SER A 21 1.33 13.66 -14.16
N GLY A 22 2.20 14.54 -14.68
CA GLY A 22 1.88 15.37 -15.84
C GLY A 22 1.65 14.57 -17.13
N PHE A 23 2.32 13.42 -17.30
CA PHE A 23 2.05 12.50 -18.41
C PHE A 23 0.59 12.02 -18.38
N TYR A 24 0.14 11.44 -17.26
CA TYR A 24 -1.23 10.92 -17.13
C TYR A 24 -2.30 12.02 -17.20
N GLU A 25 -2.02 13.21 -16.68
CA GLU A 25 -2.87 14.39 -16.84
C GLU A 25 -3.08 14.74 -18.32
N ARG A 26 -2.00 14.80 -19.10
CA ARG A 26 -2.07 15.21 -20.52
C ARG A 26 -2.71 14.16 -21.41
N ILE A 27 -2.39 12.88 -21.24
CA ILE A 27 -2.82 11.84 -22.18
C ILE A 27 -4.22 11.30 -21.91
N ALA A 28 -4.66 11.34 -20.64
CA ALA A 28 -5.87 10.65 -20.20
C ALA A 28 -6.67 11.45 -19.17
N ASN A 29 -6.32 12.73 -18.94
CA ASN A 29 -7.03 13.63 -18.04
C ASN A 29 -7.12 13.10 -16.60
N PHE A 30 -6.10 12.36 -16.15
CA PHE A 30 -6.01 11.99 -14.74
C PHE A 30 -5.95 13.26 -13.87
N ARG A 31 -6.36 13.13 -12.61
CA ARG A 31 -6.27 14.20 -11.62
C ARG A 31 -5.56 13.70 -10.39
N GLU A 32 -4.67 14.52 -9.85
CA GLU A 32 -4.18 14.33 -8.50
C GLU A 32 -5.34 14.57 -7.53
N ILE A 33 -5.67 13.53 -6.76
CA ILE A 33 -6.74 13.62 -5.75
C ILE A 33 -6.18 13.74 -4.34
N ARG A 34 -4.90 13.41 -4.15
CA ARG A 34 -4.22 13.46 -2.87
C ARG A 34 -2.71 13.47 -3.07
N TYR A 35 -2.03 14.24 -2.24
CA TYR A 35 -0.59 14.23 -2.05
C TYR A 35 -0.27 13.67 -0.66
N PHE A 36 0.79 12.88 -0.57
CA PHE A 36 1.30 12.34 0.68
C PHE A 36 2.79 12.65 0.81
N ASP A 37 3.18 13.05 2.01
CA ASP A 37 4.57 13.20 2.45
C ASP A 37 4.71 12.32 3.70
N ILE A 38 5.44 11.23 3.56
CA ILE A 38 5.46 10.15 4.55
C ILE A 38 6.87 9.97 5.05
N GLU A 39 7.02 10.17 6.35
CA GLU A 39 8.24 9.92 7.10
C GLU A 39 8.04 8.69 7.98
N GLY A 40 8.91 7.69 7.80
CA GLY A 40 9.09 6.60 8.75
C GLY A 40 10.13 6.95 9.81
N LYS A 41 10.78 5.92 10.37
CA LYS A 41 11.76 6.12 11.44
C LYS A 41 13.11 6.59 10.90
N LEU A 42 13.50 6.10 9.71
CA LEU A 42 14.82 6.33 9.14
C LEU A 42 14.77 6.88 7.70
N THR A 43 13.64 6.69 7.01
CA THR A 43 13.47 7.02 5.60
C THR A 43 12.12 7.68 5.34
N GLY A 44 11.95 8.29 4.16
CA GLY A 44 10.68 8.88 3.74
C GLY A 44 10.43 8.77 2.23
N LEU A 45 9.17 8.99 1.86
CA LEU A 45 8.73 9.05 0.46
C LEU A 45 7.69 10.13 0.22
N LEU A 46 7.61 10.56 -1.03
CA LEU A 46 6.53 11.41 -1.54
C LEU A 46 5.64 10.57 -2.44
N SER A 47 4.32 10.79 -2.38
CA SER A 47 3.37 10.10 -3.24
C SER A 47 2.27 11.02 -3.77
N ARG A 48 1.98 10.90 -5.07
CA ARG A 48 0.81 11.52 -5.71
C ARG A 48 -0.18 10.46 -6.15
N ALA A 49 -1.38 10.53 -5.59
CA ALA A 49 -2.46 9.63 -5.93
C ALA A 49 -3.20 10.16 -7.16
N MET A 50 -2.91 9.59 -8.32
CA MET A 50 -3.54 9.96 -9.59
C MET A 50 -4.78 9.11 -9.86
N THR A 51 -5.90 9.72 -10.23
CA THR A 51 -7.14 9.01 -10.56
C THR A 51 -7.65 9.39 -11.95
N ALA A 52 -8.02 8.38 -12.74
CA ALA A 52 -8.62 8.58 -14.05
C ALA A 52 -10.02 9.21 -13.95
N PRO A 53 -10.50 9.93 -14.98
CA PRO A 53 -11.84 10.53 -14.99
C PRO A 53 -12.98 9.52 -14.77
N CYS A 54 -12.78 8.25 -15.13
CA CYS A 54 -13.77 7.20 -14.93
C CYS A 54 -13.87 6.72 -13.47
N GLY A 55 -12.98 7.17 -12.58
CA GLY A 55 -12.94 6.78 -11.16
C GLY A 55 -12.50 5.32 -10.91
N LYS A 56 -12.11 4.59 -11.96
CA LYS A 56 -11.74 3.16 -11.87
C LYS A 56 -10.23 2.94 -11.78
N ILE A 57 -9.46 3.68 -12.58
CA ILE A 57 -8.00 3.53 -12.60
C ILE A 57 -7.38 4.52 -11.62
N ARG A 58 -6.57 3.98 -10.72
CA ARG A 58 -5.85 4.71 -9.68
C ARG A 58 -4.37 4.34 -9.78
N ILE A 59 -3.51 5.35 -9.76
CA ILE A 59 -2.06 5.19 -9.90
C ILE A 59 -1.36 6.11 -8.90
N PRO A 60 -1.01 5.61 -7.69
CA PRO A 60 -0.06 6.30 -6.83
C PRO A 60 1.33 6.30 -7.48
N ILE A 61 1.91 7.48 -7.62
CA ILE A 61 3.25 7.68 -8.15
C ILE A 61 4.13 8.08 -6.98
N ASN A 62 5.14 7.26 -6.68
CA ASN A 62 6.00 7.40 -5.51
C ASN A 62 7.42 7.75 -5.93
N GLU A 63 8.04 8.69 -5.24
CA GLU A 63 9.47 8.96 -5.35
C GLU A 63 10.12 9.07 -3.96
N SER A 64 11.44 8.88 -3.91
CA SER A 64 12.16 8.87 -2.66
C SER A 64 12.52 10.26 -2.15
N SER A 65 12.34 10.50 -0.84
CA SER A 65 12.84 11.70 -0.16
C SER A 65 14.34 11.60 0.21
N ASP A 66 14.90 10.39 0.24
CA ASP A 66 16.29 10.11 0.64
C ASP A 66 16.94 8.97 -0.18
N ASP A 67 18.25 8.73 -0.04
CA ASP A 67 18.97 7.76 -0.89
C ASP A 67 18.80 6.28 -0.44
N LYS A 68 18.15 6.05 0.69
CA LYS A 68 18.05 4.77 1.38
C LYS A 68 16.64 4.19 1.41
N SER A 69 15.61 4.98 1.08
CA SER A 69 14.23 4.53 1.14
C SER A 69 13.98 3.28 0.30
N GLN A 70 12.91 2.58 0.64
CA GLN A 70 12.40 1.45 -0.14
C GLN A 70 12.16 1.75 -1.63
N ILE A 71 11.92 3.02 -1.99
CA ILE A 71 11.75 3.42 -3.39
C ILE A 71 13.09 3.32 -4.13
N GLU A 72 14.18 3.80 -3.53
CA GLU A 72 15.52 3.69 -4.12
C GLU A 72 16.01 2.24 -4.17
N GLU A 73 15.67 1.42 -3.17
CA GLU A 73 15.93 -0.02 -3.24
C GLU A 73 15.21 -0.66 -4.42
N PHE A 74 13.91 -0.38 -4.58
CA PHE A 74 13.14 -0.86 -5.73
C PHE A 74 13.80 -0.46 -7.06
N ILE A 75 14.16 0.83 -7.25
CA ILE A 75 14.75 1.30 -8.51
C ILE A 75 16.08 0.57 -8.81
N ARG A 76 16.90 0.31 -7.80
CA ARG A 76 18.16 -0.43 -7.96
C ARG A 76 17.93 -1.88 -8.35
N GLU A 77 17.04 -2.58 -7.64
CA GLU A 77 16.75 -4.00 -7.90
C GLU A 77 16.00 -4.21 -9.21
N TYR A 78 15.03 -3.36 -9.52
CA TYR A 78 14.25 -3.38 -10.76
C TYR A 78 15.02 -2.84 -11.96
N GLN A 79 16.18 -2.20 -11.73
CA GLN A 79 17.03 -1.56 -12.74
C GLN A 79 16.34 -0.42 -13.51
N GLY A 80 15.41 0.28 -12.87
CA GLY A 80 14.63 1.34 -13.49
C GLY A 80 13.35 1.68 -12.73
N GLU A 81 12.56 2.55 -13.33
CA GLU A 81 11.22 2.88 -12.85
C GLU A 81 10.22 1.80 -13.23
N GLY A 82 9.19 1.59 -12.42
CA GLY A 82 8.24 0.52 -12.69
C GLY A 82 7.14 0.38 -11.65
N ILE A 83 6.29 -0.63 -11.89
CA ILE A 83 5.19 -0.97 -11.01
C ILE A 83 5.74 -1.71 -9.79
N GLN A 84 5.59 -1.12 -8.60
CA GLN A 84 6.01 -1.78 -7.36
C GLN A 84 4.97 -2.79 -6.90
N HIS A 85 3.69 -2.41 -6.94
CA HIS A 85 2.63 -3.34 -6.57
C HIS A 85 1.36 -3.18 -7.40
N ILE A 86 0.60 -4.28 -7.42
CA ILE A 86 -0.71 -4.38 -8.07
C ILE A 86 -1.71 -4.81 -7.01
N ALA A 87 -2.76 -4.00 -6.82
CA ALA A 87 -3.84 -4.28 -5.89
C ALA A 87 -5.01 -4.98 -6.58
N LEU A 88 -5.48 -6.05 -5.97
CA LEU A 88 -6.54 -6.92 -6.47
C LEU A 88 -7.72 -6.88 -5.50
N SER A 89 -8.89 -6.50 -6.00
CA SER A 89 -10.09 -6.37 -5.19
C SER A 89 -10.71 -7.72 -4.85
N THR A 90 -11.36 -7.79 -3.70
CA THR A 90 -12.16 -8.94 -3.26
C THR A 90 -13.36 -8.50 -2.42
N GLU A 91 -14.42 -9.29 -2.44
CA GLU A 91 -15.64 -9.06 -1.65
C GLU A 91 -15.59 -9.77 -0.28
N ASP A 92 -14.64 -10.69 -0.10
CA ASP A 92 -14.37 -11.39 1.16
C ASP A 92 -12.86 -11.60 1.30
N ILE A 93 -12.21 -10.62 1.92
CA ILE A 93 -10.77 -10.62 2.15
C ILE A 93 -10.35 -11.75 3.09
N TYR A 94 -11.17 -12.08 4.09
CA TYR A 94 -10.88 -13.14 5.06
C TYR A 94 -10.77 -14.50 4.39
N ALA A 95 -11.78 -14.89 3.60
CA ALA A 95 -11.75 -16.14 2.86
C ALA A 95 -10.64 -16.13 1.78
N THR A 96 -10.45 -14.99 1.12
CA THR A 96 -9.45 -14.86 0.04
C THR A 96 -8.03 -15.02 0.58
N VAL A 97 -7.68 -14.36 1.69
CA VAL A 97 -6.35 -14.46 2.31
C VAL A 97 -6.09 -15.88 2.82
N ARG A 98 -7.07 -16.51 3.47
CA ARG A 98 -6.94 -17.91 3.91
C ARG A 98 -6.66 -18.84 2.73
N GLN A 99 -7.38 -18.68 1.62
CA GLN A 99 -7.17 -19.50 0.43
C GLN A 99 -5.80 -19.24 -0.23
N LEU A 100 -5.36 -17.98 -0.28
CA LEU A 100 -4.04 -17.62 -0.82
C LEU A 100 -2.92 -18.22 0.02
N ARG A 101 -3.01 -18.13 1.37
CA ARG A 101 -2.06 -18.79 2.29
C ARG A 101 -2.06 -20.31 2.10
N ALA A 102 -3.23 -20.94 1.99
CA ALA A 102 -3.34 -22.37 1.73
C ALA A 102 -2.69 -22.79 0.39
N ASN A 103 -2.63 -21.86 -0.57
CA ASN A 103 -1.97 -22.05 -1.86
C ASN A 103 -0.49 -21.63 -1.86
N GLY A 104 0.09 -21.32 -0.71
CA GLY A 104 1.52 -21.00 -0.56
C GLY A 104 1.90 -19.54 -0.77
N VAL A 105 0.95 -18.60 -0.72
CA VAL A 105 1.25 -17.17 -0.77
C VAL A 105 1.64 -16.67 0.62
N ASP A 106 2.86 -16.13 0.71
CA ASP A 106 3.35 -15.46 1.93
C ASP A 106 2.98 -13.98 1.96
N PHE A 107 2.65 -13.50 3.15
CA PHE A 107 2.25 -12.12 3.41
C PHE A 107 3.19 -11.44 4.39
N MET A 108 3.33 -10.13 4.21
CA MET A 108 4.04 -9.27 5.14
C MET A 108 3.43 -9.38 6.54
N GLN A 109 4.29 -9.23 7.56
CA GLN A 109 3.87 -9.31 8.95
C GLN A 109 3.58 -7.92 9.51
N THR A 110 2.52 -7.81 10.29
CA THR A 110 2.17 -6.58 11.00
C THR A 110 2.36 -6.78 12.50
N PRO A 111 3.07 -5.89 13.21
CA PRO A 111 3.26 -6.00 14.65
C PRO A 111 1.93 -6.11 15.40
N GLY A 112 1.86 -6.96 16.43
CA GLY A 112 0.65 -7.13 17.24
C GLY A 112 0.11 -5.82 17.85
N THR A 113 1.02 -4.90 18.17
CA THR A 113 0.73 -3.56 18.72
C THR A 113 -0.07 -2.66 17.80
N TYR A 114 -0.07 -2.92 16.48
CA TYR A 114 -0.95 -2.25 15.54
C TYR A 114 -2.42 -2.55 15.87
N TYR A 115 -2.75 -3.83 16.11
CA TYR A 115 -4.10 -4.31 16.39
C TYR A 115 -4.63 -3.85 17.74
N ASP A 116 -3.74 -3.68 18.73
CA ASP A 116 -4.10 -3.18 20.05
C ASP A 116 -4.71 -1.77 20.02
N LYS A 117 -4.43 -1.01 18.95
CA LYS A 117 -4.92 0.37 18.76
C LYS A 117 -6.06 0.46 17.74
N VAL A 118 -6.40 -0.60 17.01
CA VAL A 118 -7.39 -0.58 15.91
C VAL A 118 -8.74 -0.07 16.38
N ASP A 119 -9.29 -0.64 17.46
CA ASP A 119 -10.62 -0.29 17.95
C ASP A 119 -10.73 1.17 18.38
N THR A 120 -9.60 1.79 18.78
CA THR A 120 -9.55 3.22 19.11
C THR A 120 -9.35 4.09 17.87
N ARG A 121 -8.47 3.68 16.94
CA ARG A 121 -8.15 4.44 15.72
C ARG A 121 -9.30 4.45 14.71
N VAL A 122 -10.00 3.34 14.58
CA VAL A 122 -11.11 3.15 13.63
C VAL A 122 -12.38 2.82 14.43
N ALA A 123 -12.78 3.72 15.34
CA ALA A 123 -13.87 3.46 16.27
C ALA A 123 -15.17 3.04 15.55
N GLY A 124 -15.80 1.97 16.04
CA GLY A 124 -17.06 1.46 15.48
C GLY A 124 -16.93 0.68 14.17
N HIS A 125 -15.72 0.22 13.81
CA HIS A 125 -15.47 -0.49 12.54
C HIS A 125 -16.22 -1.81 12.36
N GLY A 126 -16.57 -2.49 13.44
CA GLY A 126 -17.37 -3.72 13.39
C GLY A 126 -16.69 -4.94 12.77
N GLU A 127 -15.39 -4.86 12.48
CA GLU A 127 -14.60 -6.00 12.00
C GLU A 127 -14.04 -6.81 13.18
N PRO A 128 -13.88 -8.14 13.04
CA PRO A 128 -13.26 -8.98 14.07
C PRO A 128 -11.74 -8.73 14.18
N THR A 129 -11.32 -7.89 15.12
CA THR A 129 -9.91 -7.48 15.32
C THR A 129 -8.97 -8.66 15.59
N ASP A 130 -9.45 -9.72 16.23
CA ASP A 130 -8.72 -10.97 16.43
C ASP A 130 -8.40 -11.68 15.10
N VAL A 131 -9.36 -11.74 14.18
CA VAL A 131 -9.18 -12.31 12.84
C VAL A 131 -8.30 -11.40 11.98
N LEU A 132 -8.46 -10.07 12.08
CA LEU A 132 -7.55 -9.12 11.42
C LEU A 132 -6.10 -9.38 11.85
N ARG A 133 -5.87 -9.57 13.15
CA ARG A 133 -4.56 -9.90 13.73
C ARG A 133 -4.03 -11.24 13.22
N GLU A 134 -4.84 -12.29 13.26
CA GLU A 134 -4.46 -13.63 12.76
C GLU A 134 -4.02 -13.60 11.28
N LEU A 135 -4.72 -12.81 10.47
CA LEU A 135 -4.50 -12.75 9.04
C LEU A 135 -3.54 -11.64 8.60
N ASN A 136 -2.98 -10.84 9.52
CA ASN A 136 -2.18 -9.64 9.20
C ASN A 136 -2.91 -8.65 8.27
N ILE A 137 -4.24 -8.53 8.40
CA ILE A 137 -5.05 -7.61 7.60
C ILE A 137 -5.06 -6.24 8.26
N LEU A 138 -4.75 -5.19 7.50
CA LEU A 138 -4.82 -3.80 7.93
C LEU A 138 -6.22 -3.23 7.69
N ILE A 139 -6.55 -2.16 8.42
CA ILE A 139 -7.86 -1.52 8.40
C ILE A 139 -7.68 -0.01 8.54
N ASP A 140 -8.38 0.73 7.70
CA ASP A 140 -8.40 2.19 7.76
C ASP A 140 -9.75 2.75 7.31
N GLY A 141 -9.94 4.06 7.51
CA GLY A 141 -11.15 4.80 7.17
C GLY A 141 -11.98 5.17 8.40
N ALA A 142 -13.22 5.56 8.16
CA ALA A 142 -14.14 6.06 9.19
C ALA A 142 -15.54 5.45 8.96
N PRO A 143 -16.02 4.57 9.86
CA PRO A 143 -17.37 4.02 9.79
C PRO A 143 -18.44 5.12 9.88
N GLY A 144 -19.45 5.08 9.01
CA GLY A 144 -20.56 6.05 9.00
C GLY A 144 -20.34 7.29 8.13
N ASP A 145 -19.09 7.61 7.81
CA ASP A 145 -18.72 8.66 6.84
C ASP A 145 -18.41 8.01 5.48
N ASP A 146 -17.12 7.93 5.11
CA ASP A 146 -16.66 7.39 3.84
C ASP A 146 -16.56 5.85 3.83
N GLY A 147 -16.78 5.20 4.97
CA GLY A 147 -16.63 3.76 5.16
C GLY A 147 -15.19 3.34 5.46
N ILE A 148 -14.95 2.04 5.46
CA ILE A 148 -13.64 1.44 5.79
C ILE A 148 -13.04 0.70 4.60
N LEU A 149 -11.75 0.43 4.68
CA LEU A 149 -11.01 -0.40 3.74
C LEU A 149 -10.10 -1.39 4.47
N LEU A 150 -10.02 -2.60 3.93
CA LEU A 150 -9.17 -3.68 4.43
C LEU A 150 -8.09 -3.99 3.41
N GLN A 151 -6.84 -4.08 3.84
CA GLN A 151 -5.70 -4.30 2.95
C GLN A 151 -4.73 -5.31 3.54
N ILE A 152 -4.03 -6.05 2.69
CA ILE A 152 -2.91 -6.91 3.06
C ILE A 152 -1.96 -7.03 1.88
N PHE A 153 -0.67 -7.14 2.18
CA PHE A 153 0.40 -7.13 1.19
C PHE A 153 1.15 -8.46 1.20
N THR A 154 1.40 -9.03 0.03
CA THR A 154 2.26 -10.20 -0.10
C THR A 154 3.70 -9.82 0.19
N ASN A 155 4.55 -10.80 0.47
CA ASN A 155 5.99 -10.61 0.27
C ASN A 155 6.28 -10.32 -1.22
N THR A 156 7.50 -9.90 -1.55
CA THR A 156 7.91 -9.77 -2.95
C THR A 156 7.81 -11.11 -3.68
N VAL A 157 7.26 -11.08 -4.89
CA VAL A 157 6.93 -12.28 -5.68
C VAL A 157 7.72 -12.33 -6.99
N ILE A 158 7.99 -11.17 -7.60
CA ILE A 158 8.70 -11.06 -8.88
C ILE A 158 9.76 -9.96 -8.76
N GLY A 159 11.00 -10.35 -8.43
CA GLY A 159 12.01 -9.35 -8.06
C GLY A 159 11.49 -8.49 -6.89
N PRO A 160 11.51 -7.15 -6.98
CA PRO A 160 10.98 -6.27 -5.94
C PRO A 160 9.45 -6.03 -6.02
N ILE A 161 8.73 -6.68 -6.95
CA ILE A 161 7.28 -6.51 -7.13
C ILE A 161 6.50 -7.37 -6.12
N PHE A 162 5.49 -6.79 -5.48
CA PHE A 162 4.54 -7.50 -4.62
C PHE A 162 3.08 -7.23 -5.03
N PHE A 163 2.13 -7.91 -4.38
CA PHE A 163 0.70 -7.76 -4.63
C PHE A 163 -0.02 -7.31 -3.37
N GLU A 164 -1.12 -6.59 -3.57
CA GLU A 164 -2.03 -6.17 -2.52
C GLU A 164 -3.38 -6.86 -2.72
N ILE A 165 -3.98 -7.34 -1.64
CA ILE A 165 -5.38 -7.76 -1.63
C ILE A 165 -6.18 -6.71 -0.86
N ILE A 166 -7.19 -6.14 -1.51
CA ILE A 166 -7.98 -5.05 -0.96
C ILE A 166 -9.48 -5.37 -0.97
N GLN A 167 -10.16 -5.03 0.13
CA GLN A 167 -11.61 -5.00 0.19
C GLN A 167 -12.06 -3.62 0.64
N ARG A 168 -12.80 -2.94 -0.25
CA ARG A 168 -13.43 -1.65 0.05
C ARG A 168 -14.83 -1.90 0.64
N LYS A 169 -15.11 -1.30 1.80
CA LYS A 169 -16.43 -1.29 2.44
C LYS A 169 -16.91 0.16 2.53
N GLY A 170 -17.25 0.73 1.36
CA GLY A 170 -17.58 2.14 1.17
C GLY A 170 -16.39 2.98 0.72
N ASN A 171 -15.24 2.83 1.38
CA ASN A 171 -14.12 3.76 1.21
C ASN A 171 -13.43 3.67 -0.16
N GLN A 172 -13.38 4.80 -0.87
CA GLN A 172 -12.79 4.93 -2.22
C GLN A 172 -11.38 5.55 -2.23
N GLY A 173 -10.84 5.88 -1.05
CA GLY A 173 -9.50 6.44 -0.86
C GLY A 173 -8.40 5.37 -0.81
N PHE A 174 -7.21 5.74 -0.32
CA PHE A 174 -6.04 4.84 -0.28
C PHE A 174 -5.65 4.36 1.13
N GLY A 175 -6.30 4.91 2.18
CA GLY A 175 -5.99 4.58 3.58
C GLY A 175 -4.60 5.07 4.01
N GLU A 176 -4.50 6.33 4.41
CA GLU A 176 -3.24 6.96 4.84
C GLU A 176 -2.56 6.19 5.99
N GLY A 177 -3.35 5.71 6.95
CA GLY A 177 -2.84 4.90 8.06
C GLY A 177 -2.37 3.52 7.64
N ASN A 178 -3.07 2.88 6.69
CA ASN A 178 -2.62 1.60 6.12
C ASN A 178 -1.34 1.77 5.30
N PHE A 179 -1.24 2.85 4.54
CA PHE A 179 -0.03 3.17 3.77
C PHE A 179 1.16 3.37 4.71
N LYS A 180 0.99 4.12 5.81
CA LYS A 180 2.05 4.28 6.81
C LYS A 180 2.45 2.96 7.46
N ALA A 181 1.48 2.11 7.82
CA ALA A 181 1.76 0.80 8.39
C ALA A 181 2.51 -0.14 7.41
N LEU A 182 2.17 -0.09 6.11
CA LEU A 182 2.93 -0.77 5.06
C LEU A 182 4.36 -0.23 5.00
N PHE A 183 4.53 1.09 4.98
CA PHE A 183 5.83 1.74 4.92
C PHE A 183 6.74 1.29 6.07
N GLU A 184 6.23 1.34 7.29
CA GLU A 184 6.96 0.91 8.50
C GLU A 184 7.30 -0.60 8.45
N SER A 185 6.39 -1.44 7.94
CA SER A 185 6.64 -2.90 7.80
C SER A 185 7.80 -3.19 6.82
N ILE A 186 7.84 -2.48 5.68
CA ILE A 186 8.93 -2.61 4.70
C ILE A 186 10.24 -2.05 5.27
N GLU A 187 10.19 -0.90 5.96
CA GLU A 187 11.38 -0.32 6.61
C GLU A 187 11.97 -1.28 7.66
N GLU A 188 11.13 -1.94 8.45
CA GLU A 188 11.57 -2.97 9.40
C GLU A 188 12.21 -4.18 8.70
N ASP A 189 11.72 -4.58 7.53
CA ASP A 189 12.35 -5.62 6.72
C ASP A 189 13.71 -5.19 6.16
N GLN A 190 13.83 -3.95 5.68
CA GLN A 190 15.11 -3.37 5.24
C GLN A 190 16.15 -3.39 6.37
N ILE A 191 15.74 -3.07 7.61
CA ILE A 191 16.61 -3.17 8.80
C ILE A 191 17.02 -4.63 9.05
N LYS A 192 16.06 -5.56 9.03
CA LYS A 192 16.33 -7.00 9.25
C LYS A 192 17.29 -7.58 8.21
N ARG A 193 17.19 -7.13 6.96
CA ARG A 193 18.09 -7.53 5.85
C ARG A 193 19.42 -6.78 5.86
N GLY A 194 19.58 -5.76 6.70
CA GLY A 194 20.79 -4.94 6.78
C GLY A 194 20.97 -3.95 5.61
N VAL A 195 19.87 -3.63 4.91
CA VAL A 195 19.86 -2.62 3.82
C VAL A 195 20.00 -1.22 4.40
N ILE A 196 19.38 -0.97 5.54
CA ILE A 196 19.49 0.26 6.31
C ILE A 196 19.89 -0.06 7.76
N SER A 197 20.75 0.76 8.35
CA SER A 197 21.15 0.63 9.75
C SER A 197 20.25 1.46 10.65
N ALA A 198 19.65 0.85 11.66
CA ALA A 198 19.11 1.57 12.80
C ALA A 198 20.28 1.83 13.76
N ASP A 199 20.69 3.09 13.90
CA ASP A 199 21.66 3.50 14.91
C ASP A 199 21.08 3.38 16.34
#